data_AF-D5V247-F1
#
_entry.id   AF-D5V247-F1
#
_cell.length_a   1.000
_cell.length_b   1.000
_cell.length_c   1.000
_cell.angle_alpha   90.00
_cell.angle_beta   90.00
_cell.angle_gamma   90.00
#
_symmetry.space_group_name_H-M   'P 1'
#
loop_
_entity.id
_entity.type
_entity.pdbx_description
1 polymer ?
#
loop_
_entity_poly.entity_id
_entity_poly.type
_entity_poly.pdbx_seq_one_letter_code
_entity_poly.pdbx_strand_id
1 'polypeptide(L)'
;MKKPPYVSHYLVLKDLIDGVDVRRYSDTITYLTSRIENIKVDLIKNGIAFVEDITRESKYSTYKPYILYPSLQNMQKAKELLDIYGTKEVLRFLDQKQLILDEVNREN
;
A
#
# COMPACT_ATOMS: atom_id res chain seq x y z
N MET A 1 7.81 -11.81 -15.12
CA MET A 1 8.83 -10.89 -14.56
C MET A 1 8.86 -11.05 -13.04
N LYS A 2 10.03 -10.99 -12.40
CA LYS A 2 10.10 -11.05 -10.93
C LYS A 2 9.60 -9.72 -10.35
N LYS A 3 8.83 -9.77 -9.27
CA LYS A 3 8.38 -8.58 -8.57
C LYS A 3 9.57 -7.87 -7.90
N PRO A 4 9.79 -6.56 -8.14
CA PRO A 4 10.84 -5.81 -7.48
C PRO A 4 10.62 -5.69 -5.95
N PRO A 5 11.68 -5.42 -5.17
CA PRO A 5 11.52 -5.10 -3.76
C PRO A 5 10.65 -3.85 -3.59
N TYR A 6 10.02 -3.72 -2.42
CA TYR A 6 9.19 -2.56 -2.02
C TYR A 6 7.95 -2.23 -2.87
N VAL A 7 7.64 -2.96 -3.95
CA VAL A 7 6.38 -2.74 -4.71
C VAL A 7 5.15 -2.73 -3.82
N SER A 8 5.04 -3.68 -2.89
CA SER A 8 3.92 -3.68 -1.94
C SER A 8 3.96 -2.51 -0.98
N HIS A 9 5.15 -2.10 -0.53
CA HIS A 9 5.31 -0.99 0.40
C HIS A 9 4.87 0.31 -0.28
N TYR A 10 5.25 0.50 -1.54
CA TYR A 10 4.81 1.61 -2.38
C TYR A 10 3.28 1.64 -2.53
N LEU A 11 2.66 0.53 -2.96
CA LEU A 11 1.20 0.47 -3.17
C LEU A 11 0.42 0.75 -1.88
N VAL A 12 0.83 0.12 -0.77
CA VAL A 12 0.17 0.29 0.53
C VAL A 12 0.32 1.71 1.03
N LEU A 13 1.54 2.27 0.98
CA LEU A 13 1.79 3.62 1.47
C LEU A 13 1.08 4.68 0.63
N LYS A 14 0.98 4.48 -0.68
CA LYS A 14 0.22 5.36 -1.58
C LYS A 14 -1.24 5.43 -1.17
N ASP A 15 -1.91 4.29 -1.04
CA ASP A 15 -3.31 4.22 -0.63
C ASP A 15 -3.53 4.81 0.76
N LEU A 16 -2.61 4.55 1.69
CA LEU A 16 -2.65 5.13 3.04
C LEU A 16 -2.53 6.67 3.03
N ILE A 17 -1.69 7.23 2.15
CA ILE A 17 -1.57 8.69 1.95
C ILE A 17 -2.87 9.28 1.40
N ASP A 18 -3.55 8.53 0.52
CA ASP A 18 -4.85 8.90 -0.04
C ASP A 18 -6.02 8.67 0.96
N GLY A 19 -5.72 8.27 2.20
CA GLY A 19 -6.71 8.05 3.26
C GLY A 19 -7.51 6.75 3.11
N VAL A 20 -7.04 5.83 2.28
CA VAL A 20 -7.70 4.55 2.02
C VAL A 20 -7.40 3.56 3.14
N ASP A 21 -8.46 2.92 3.64
CA ASP A 21 -8.32 1.74 4.49
C ASP A 21 -7.84 0.55 3.66
N VAL A 22 -6.54 0.26 3.78
CA VAL A 22 -5.88 -0.82 3.04
C VAL A 22 -6.37 -2.21 3.46
N ARG A 23 -7.07 -2.35 4.59
CA ARG A 23 -7.68 -3.62 5.03
C ARG A 23 -9.04 -3.87 4.39
N ARG A 24 -9.55 -2.93 3.60
CA ARG A 24 -10.75 -3.11 2.78
C ARG A 24 -10.51 -4.04 1.59
N TYR A 25 -9.28 -4.40 1.25
CA TYR A 25 -8.98 -5.20 0.06
C TYR A 25 -8.19 -6.47 0.40
N SER A 26 -8.15 -7.40 -0.56
CA SER A 26 -7.28 -8.57 -0.46
C SER A 26 -5.82 -8.16 -0.60
N ASP A 27 -5.01 -8.46 0.42
CA ASP A 27 -3.56 -8.22 0.47
C ASP A 27 -2.84 -8.77 -0.78
N THR A 28 -3.17 -10.00 -1.18
CA THR A 28 -2.49 -10.70 -2.27
C THR A 28 -2.84 -10.11 -3.64
N ILE A 29 -4.11 -9.81 -3.87
CA ILE A 29 -4.59 -9.34 -5.18
C ILE A 29 -4.19 -7.87 -5.39
N THR A 30 -4.42 -7.05 -4.37
CA THR A 30 -4.31 -5.59 -4.45
C THR A 30 -2.87 -5.14 -4.21
N TYR A 31 -2.28 -5.59 -3.10
CA TYR A 31 -0.98 -5.13 -2.63
C TYR A 31 0.15 -6.09 -2.96
N LEU A 32 -0.12 -7.21 -3.64
CA LEU A 32 0.86 -8.20 -4.05
C LEU A 32 1.68 -8.77 -2.89
N THR A 33 1.12 -8.79 -1.68
CA THR A 33 1.77 -9.29 -0.46
C THR A 33 0.90 -10.36 0.20
N SER A 34 1.51 -11.31 0.89
CA SER A 34 0.77 -12.30 1.67
C SER A 34 0.28 -11.76 3.01
N ARG A 35 0.94 -10.71 3.54
CA ARG A 35 0.62 -10.10 4.84
C ARG A 35 0.96 -8.61 4.80
N ILE A 36 -0.06 -7.76 4.81
CA ILE A 36 0.14 -6.31 4.87
C ILE A 36 0.68 -5.83 6.22
N GLU A 37 0.48 -6.59 7.30
CA GLU A 37 1.00 -6.28 8.64
C GLU A 37 2.53 -6.17 8.66
N ASN A 38 3.23 -6.98 7.86
CA ASN A 38 4.69 -6.88 7.77
C ASN A 38 5.12 -5.52 7.21
N ILE A 39 4.33 -4.96 6.29
CA ILE A 39 4.56 -3.63 5.71
C ILE A 39 4.23 -2.57 6.76
N LYS A 40 3.11 -2.69 7.49
CA LYS A 40 2.79 -1.78 8.59
C LYS A 40 3.94 -1.72 9.61
N VAL A 41 4.50 -2.86 10.00
CA VAL A 41 5.65 -2.93 10.92
C VAL A 41 6.87 -2.20 10.35
N ASP A 42 7.17 -2.36 9.06
CA ASP A 42 8.27 -1.63 8.41
C ASP A 42 8.01 -0.11 8.39
N LEU A 43 6.80 0.31 8.05
CA LEU A 43 6.42 1.73 8.06
C LEU A 43 6.54 2.35 9.46
N ILE A 44 6.13 1.63 10.50
CA ILE A 44 6.31 2.07 11.91
C ILE A 44 7.81 2.23 12.24
N LYS A 45 8.67 1.30 11.82
CA LYS A 45 10.13 1.41 12.01
C LYS A 45 10.72 2.63 11.30
N ASN A 46 10.14 3.02 10.17
CA ASN A 46 10.50 4.24 9.44
C ASN A 46 9.81 5.50 9.99
N GLY A 47 9.16 5.41 11.16
CA GLY A 47 8.61 6.57 11.87
C GLY A 47 7.24 7.04 11.38
N ILE A 48 6.51 6.21 10.64
CA ILE A 48 5.14 6.47 10.22
C ILE A 48 4.16 6.08 11.35
N ALA A 49 3.30 7.01 11.72
CA ALA A 49 2.25 6.82 12.72
C ALA A 49 0.90 6.52 12.07
N PHE A 50 0.08 5.73 12.77
CA PHE A 50 -1.21 5.23 12.30
C PHE A 50 -2.32 5.51 13.31
N VAL A 51 -3.55 5.57 12.82
CA VAL A 51 -4.78 5.55 13.62
C VAL A 51 -5.53 4.27 13.27
N GLU A 52 -5.86 3.48 14.28
CA GLU A 52 -6.73 2.31 14.13
C GLU A 52 -8.18 2.70 14.37
N ASP A 53 -9.08 2.22 13.51
CA ASP A 53 -10.50 2.34 13.75
C ASP A 53 -10.99 1.09 14.48
N ILE A 54 -11.21 1.23 15.78
CA ILE A 54 -11.68 0.13 16.64
C ILE A 54 -13.16 -0.19 16.46
N THR A 55 -13.91 0.64 15.73
CA THR A 55 -15.36 0.53 15.59
C THR A 55 -15.78 -0.24 14.33
N ARG A 56 -14.83 -0.49 13.42
CA ARG A 56 -15.07 -1.14 12.14
C ARG A 56 -14.39 -2.51 12.08
N GLU A 57 -15.11 -3.49 11.55
CA GLU A 57 -14.55 -4.80 11.25
C GLU A 57 -13.94 -4.80 9.83
N SER A 58 -12.81 -5.48 9.66
CA SER A 58 -12.24 -5.70 8.33
C SER A 58 -12.94 -6.86 7.64
N LYS A 59 -13.23 -6.70 6.34
CA LYS A 59 -13.84 -7.76 5.52
C LYS A 59 -12.86 -8.89 5.17
N TYR A 60 -11.57 -8.60 5.14
CA TYR A 60 -10.54 -9.51 4.63
C TYR A 60 -9.54 -9.96 5.71
N SER A 61 -9.75 -9.55 6.96
CA SER A 61 -8.83 -9.79 8.06
C SER A 61 -9.51 -9.73 9.43
N THR A 62 -8.92 -10.39 10.42
CA THR A 62 -9.29 -10.23 11.84
C THR A 62 -8.67 -8.98 12.48
N TYR A 63 -7.76 -8.29 11.77
CA TYR A 63 -7.12 -7.07 12.24
C TYR A 63 -7.98 -5.84 11.92
N LYS A 64 -7.89 -4.84 12.80
CA LYS A 64 -8.65 -3.59 12.70
C LYS A 64 -8.21 -2.76 11.48
N PRO A 65 -9.15 -2.11 10.78
CA PRO A 65 -8.87 -1.05 9.81
C PRO A 65 -7.95 0.04 10.39
N TYR A 66 -7.12 0.62 9.52
CA TYR A 66 -6.25 1.72 9.93
C TYR A 66 -5.90 2.65 8.77
N ILE A 67 -5.59 3.90 9.12
CA ILE A 67 -5.10 4.95 8.21
C ILE A 67 -3.87 5.63 8.82
N LEU A 68 -3.23 6.54 8.07
CA LEU A 68 -2.15 7.37 8.63
C LEU A 68 -2.70 8.33 9.69
N TYR A 69 -1.90 8.58 10.72
CA TYR A 69 -2.18 9.66 11.66
C TYR A 69 -2.15 11.01 10.92
N PRO A 70 -3.23 11.81 10.99
CA PRO A 70 -3.40 12.98 10.12
C PRO A 70 -2.65 14.21 10.68
N SER A 71 -1.32 14.13 10.73
CA SER A 71 -0.47 15.28 11.03
C SER A 71 0.41 15.65 9.84
N LEU A 72 0.72 16.95 9.71
CA LEU A 72 1.54 17.45 8.62
C LEU A 72 2.91 16.75 8.56
N GLN A 73 3.56 16.58 9.72
CA GLN A 73 4.85 15.93 9.83
C GLN A 73 4.79 14.44 9.42
N ASN A 74 3.74 13.71 9.83
CA ASN A 74 3.59 12.31 9.47
C ASN A 74 3.31 12.14 7.96
N MET A 75 2.48 13.01 7.39
CA MET A 75 2.20 13.02 5.95
C MET A 75 3.42 13.40 5.11
N GLN A 76 4.25 14.33 5.57
CA GLN A 76 5.51 14.65 4.91
C GLN A 76 6.46 13.45 4.89
N LYS A 77 6.68 12.81 6.05
CA LYS A 77 7.50 11.59 6.12
C LYS A 77 6.96 10.46 5.25
N ALA A 78 5.64 10.28 5.22
CA ALA A 78 5.01 9.27 4.38
C ALA A 78 5.27 9.53 2.90
N LYS A 79 5.19 10.78 2.44
CA LYS A 79 5.50 11.15 1.06
C LYS A 79 6.98 10.97 0.71
N GLU A 80 7.88 11.40 1.60
CA GLU A 80 9.32 11.18 1.43
C GLU A 80 9.67 9.68 1.32
N LEU A 81 9.06 8.86 2.18
CA LEU A 81 9.25 7.42 2.16
C LEU A 81 8.62 6.75 0.91
N LEU A 82 7.49 7.29 0.44
CA LEU A 82 6.86 6.85 -0.81
C LEU A 82 7.80 7.06 -1.99
N ASP A 83 8.48 8.21 -2.06
CA ASP A 83 9.46 8.51 -3.11
C ASP A 83 10.67 7.55 -3.06
N ILE A 84 11.11 7.16 -1.86
CA ILE A 84 12.18 6.16 -1.68
C ILE A 84 11.75 4.79 -2.21
N TYR A 85 10.52 4.35 -1.93
CA TYR A 85 10.00 3.08 -2.44
C TYR A 85 9.67 3.12 -3.94
N GLY A 86 9.32 4.31 -4.46
CA GLY A 86 8.94 4.58 -5.85
C GLY A 86 10.12 4.59 -6.83
N THR A 87 11.02 3.61 -6.75
CA THR A 87 12.15 3.52 -7.67
C THR A 87 11.68 3.34 -9.12
N LYS A 88 12.52 3.71 -10.09
CA LYS A 88 12.23 3.52 -11.53
C LYS A 88 11.80 2.09 -11.87
N GLU A 89 12.38 1.10 -11.18
CA GLU A 89 12.05 -0.30 -11.38
C GLU A 89 10.64 -0.63 -10.89
N VAL A 90 10.25 -0.12 -9.72
CA VAL A 90 8.91 -0.30 -9.14
C VAL A 90 7.86 0.36 -10.03
N LEU A 91 8.08 1.62 -10.43
CA LEU A 91 7.13 2.36 -11.27
C LEU A 91 6.93 1.66 -12.62
N ARG A 92 8.03 1.27 -13.28
CA ARG A 92 7.95 0.53 -14.56
C ARG A 92 7.23 -0.82 -14.41
N PHE A 93 7.45 -1.54 -13.31
CA PHE A 93 6.74 -2.80 -13.04
C PHE A 93 5.23 -2.58 -12.91
N LEU A 94 4.80 -1.49 -12.24
CA LEU A 94 3.39 -1.17 -12.07
C LEU A 94 2.74 -0.73 -13.38
N ASP A 95 3.42 0.11 -14.18
CA ASP A 95 2.92 0.55 -15.49
C ASP A 95 2.68 -0.64 -16.42
N GLN A 96 3.62 -1.57 -16.49
CA GLN A 96 3.47 -2.79 -17.30
C GLN A 96 2.31 -3.66 -16.82
N LYS A 97 2.13 -3.79 -15.50
CA LYS A 97 1.01 -4.55 -14.94
C LYS A 97 -0.32 -3.90 -15.32
N GLN A 98 -0.41 -2.58 -15.29
CA GLN A 98 -1.61 -1.85 -15.70
C GLN A 98 -1.92 -2.05 -17.19
N LEU A 99 -0.89 -1.95 -18.06
CA LEU A 99 -1.04 -2.19 -19.49
C LEU A 99 -1.60 -3.60 -19.78
N ILE A 100 -1.08 -4.63 -19.11
CA ILE A 100 -1.59 -6.01 -19.26
C ILE A 100 -3.06 -6.12 -18.84
N LEU A 101 -3.45 -5.49 -17.73
CA LEU A 101 -4.84 -5.50 -17.27
C LEU A 101 -5.77 -4.77 -18.26
N ASP A 102 -5.31 -3.66 -18.82
CA ASP A 102 -6.07 -2.88 -19.80
C ASP A 102 -6.23 -3.64 -21.12
N GLU A 103 -5.22 -4.39 -21.55
CA GLU A 103 -5.28 -5.28 -22.72
C GLU A 103 -6.30 -6.40 -22.52
N VAL A 104 -6.25 -7.12 -21.39
CA VAL A 104 -7.21 -8.19 -21.08
C VAL A 104 -8.66 -7.68 -21.03
N ASN A 105 -8.87 -6.47 -20.52
CA ASN A 105 -10.21 -5.87 -20.45
C ASN A 105 -10.75 -5.38 -21.80
N ARG A 106 -9.89 -5.16 -22.81
CA ARG A 106 -10.30 -4.76 -24.17
C ARG A 106 -10.68 -5.95 -25.06
N GLU A 107 -10.22 -7.15 -24.71
CA GLU A 107 -10.51 -8.39 -25.43
C GLU A 107 -11.77 -9.11 -24.93
N ASN A 108 -12.43 -8.61 -23.88
CA ASN A 108 -13.69 -9.12 -23.32
C ASN A 108 -14.84 -8.11 -23.54
#